data_AF-A0A820HZI0-F1
#
_entry.id   AF-A0A820HZI0-F1
#
_cell.length_a   1.000
_cell.length_b   1.000
_cell.length_c   1.000
_cell.angle_alpha   90.00
_cell.angle_beta   90.00
_cell.angle_gamma   90.00
#
_symmetry.space_group_name_H-M   'P 1'
#
loop_
_entity.id
_entity.type
_entity.pdbx_description
1 polymer ?
#
loop_
_entity_poly.entity_id
_entity_poly.type
_entity_poly.pdbx_seq_one_letter_code
_entity_poly.pdbx_strand_id
1 'polypeptide(L)'
;MGRYRQQGFGATNCRTIKQCSESYIKRCNRSFGILAGVTNCKIVITFSEIFRSETLREIISLLCSTIRASNYNFPKCGVYDDGCHLVEFIRNHYGQDLKRTSASTSLYETKFSVDRTHFKGHVGRWCRANMNPYKNEMLNGINTQAAEQLFSWVKNYANILSSLGWRRMPIYLLLLFHYKNLERMSIRPTHAFNIASSVPFTPTVSLAHAADTEQVSKYKEQQKQKKAFPLTTDETSCTKLETEIGVKQQVSKQKQSKKKKFKVADMNTIQNLVKKMEELVNKEEKKEIRQRNRKERKQPARINNQQQ
;
A
#
# COMPACT_ATOMS: atom_id res chain seq x y z
N MET A 1 -16.08 -27.86 -24.00
CA MET A 1 -15.48 -26.54 -23.71
C MET A 1 -13.96 -26.67 -23.68
N GLY A 2 -13.30 -26.43 -24.82
CA GLY A 2 -11.84 -26.48 -24.90
C GLY A 2 -11.23 -25.34 -24.10
N ARG A 3 -10.36 -25.66 -23.14
CA ARG A 3 -9.55 -24.65 -22.46
C ARG A 3 -8.59 -24.08 -23.51
N TYR A 4 -8.90 -22.92 -24.06
CA TYR A 4 -7.90 -22.07 -24.69
C TYR A 4 -6.80 -21.87 -23.64
N ARG A 5 -5.71 -22.65 -23.72
CA ARG A 5 -4.42 -22.22 -23.19
C ARG A 5 -4.06 -21.01 -24.03
N GLN A 6 -4.55 -19.84 -23.62
CA GLN A 6 -4.01 -18.58 -24.09
C GLN A 6 -2.49 -18.75 -23.99
N GLN A 7 -1.79 -18.52 -25.10
CA GLN A 7 -0.34 -18.45 -25.10
C GLN A 7 0.01 -17.47 -23.98
N GLY A 8 0.46 -18.01 -22.83
CA GLY A 8 0.73 -17.20 -21.64
C GLY A 8 1.66 -16.07 -22.04
N PHE A 9 1.58 -14.92 -21.38
CA PHE A 9 2.23 -13.68 -21.82
C PHE A 9 3.78 -13.75 -21.89
N GLY A 10 4.41 -14.93 -21.84
CA GLY A 10 5.86 -15.11 -21.74
C GLY A 10 6.42 -14.49 -20.46
N ALA A 11 5.55 -14.08 -19.53
CA ALA A 11 5.91 -13.50 -18.24
C ALA A 11 6.51 -14.56 -17.31
N THR A 12 6.14 -15.83 -17.49
CA THR A 12 6.65 -16.99 -16.74
C THR A 12 8.16 -17.21 -16.83
N ASN A 13 8.83 -16.56 -17.80
CA ASN A 13 10.29 -16.66 -17.98
C ASN A 13 11.06 -15.57 -17.21
N CYS A 14 10.38 -14.71 -16.45
CA CYS A 14 11.06 -13.71 -15.62
C CYS A 14 11.78 -14.39 -14.45
N ARG A 15 13.05 -14.05 -14.25
CA ARG A 15 13.86 -14.52 -13.12
C ARG A 15 13.55 -13.72 -11.85
N THR A 16 12.27 -13.50 -11.57
CA THR A 16 11.80 -12.73 -10.41
C THR A 16 11.53 -13.61 -9.21
N ILE A 17 11.50 -14.94 -9.39
CA ILE A 17 11.55 -15.90 -8.29
C ILE A 17 12.91 -15.70 -7.60
N LYS A 18 12.88 -14.97 -6.48
CA LYS A 18 14.00 -14.84 -5.57
C LYS A 18 14.23 -16.22 -4.94
N GLN A 19 15.00 -17.08 -5.61
CA GLN A 19 15.62 -18.23 -4.94
C GLN A 19 16.64 -17.66 -3.96
N CYS A 20 16.16 -17.37 -2.77
CA CYS A 20 16.97 -16.88 -1.69
C CYS A 20 17.92 -18.00 -1.28
N SER A 21 19.23 -17.80 -1.45
CA SER A 21 20.22 -18.73 -0.91
C SER A 21 19.98 -18.89 0.60
N GLU A 22 20.33 -20.05 1.16
CA GLU A 22 20.13 -20.30 2.59
C GLU A 22 20.84 -19.24 3.46
N SER A 23 21.99 -18.74 2.99
CA SER A 23 22.71 -17.62 3.62
C SER A 23 21.96 -16.29 3.57
N TYR A 24 21.15 -16.05 2.53
CA TYR A 24 20.29 -14.86 2.42
C TYR A 24 19.09 -15.01 3.35
N ILE A 25 18.47 -16.20 3.41
CA ILE A 25 17.37 -16.50 4.34
C ILE A 25 17.83 -16.29 5.79
N LYS A 26 19.03 -16.77 6.15
CA LYS A 26 19.63 -16.59 7.48
C LYS A 26 19.95 -15.13 7.82
N ARG A 27 20.29 -14.28 6.83
CA ARG A 27 20.62 -12.85 7.01
C ARG A 27 19.42 -11.92 6.94
N CYS A 28 18.36 -12.33 6.25
CA CYS A 28 17.12 -11.59 6.22
C CYS A 28 16.38 -11.81 7.54
N ASN A 29 16.64 -10.93 8.51
CA ASN A 29 15.60 -10.54 9.46
C ASN A 29 14.40 -10.15 8.60
N ARG A 30 13.39 -11.04 8.54
CA ARG A 30 12.25 -10.94 7.62
C ARG A 30 11.79 -9.48 7.59
N SER A 31 11.63 -8.92 6.40
CA SER A 31 10.79 -7.74 6.26
C SER A 31 9.49 -8.11 6.96
N PHE A 32 9.16 -7.37 8.03
CA PHE A 32 7.85 -7.44 8.67
C PHE A 32 6.85 -7.51 7.54
N GLY A 33 6.09 -8.60 7.44
CA GLY A 33 5.25 -8.86 6.29
C GLY A 33 4.27 -7.72 6.19
N ILE A 34 4.58 -6.74 5.33
CA ILE A 34 3.88 -5.47 5.23
C ILE A 34 3.80 -5.20 3.74
N LEU A 35 2.58 -5.12 3.22
CA LEU A 35 2.30 -4.46 1.96
C LEU A 35 1.98 -3.01 2.27
N ALA A 36 2.57 -2.09 1.51
CA ALA A 36 2.27 -0.67 1.64
C ALA A 36 2.10 -0.06 0.26
N GLY A 37 1.03 0.72 0.07
CA GLY A 37 0.89 1.61 -1.07
C GLY A 37 1.53 2.95 -0.73
N VAL A 38 2.54 3.33 -1.50
CA VAL A 38 3.40 4.48 -1.22
C VAL A 38 3.44 5.39 -2.44
N THR A 39 3.25 6.68 -2.23
CA THR A 39 3.45 7.68 -3.29
C THR A 39 4.93 7.81 -3.66
N ASN A 40 5.24 8.38 -4.83
CA ASN A 40 6.60 8.76 -5.22
C ASN A 40 7.31 9.67 -4.18
N CYS A 41 6.54 10.46 -3.42
CA CYS A 41 7.01 11.32 -2.34
C CYS A 41 7.22 10.59 -1.00
N LYS A 42 7.04 9.26 -0.94
CA LYS A 42 7.19 8.42 0.25
C LYS A 42 6.12 8.66 1.33
N ILE A 43 4.96 9.16 0.92
CA ILE A 43 3.76 9.20 1.76
C ILE A 43 3.07 7.85 1.65
N VAL A 44 2.82 7.22 2.79
CA VAL A 44 2.09 5.95 2.89
C VAL A 44 0.61 6.25 2.80
N ILE A 45 -0.07 5.71 1.79
CA ILE A 45 -1.51 5.88 1.59
C ILE A 45 -2.29 4.78 2.31
N THR A 46 -1.74 3.56 2.25
CA THR A 46 -2.43 2.34 2.65
C THR A 46 -1.39 1.30 3.05
N PHE A 47 -1.75 0.38 3.93
CA PHE A 47 -0.90 -0.76 4.25
C PHE A 47 -1.73 -1.94 4.76
N SER A 48 -1.15 -3.14 4.69
CA SER A 48 -1.67 -4.36 5.30
C SER A 48 -0.52 -5.19 5.84
N GLU A 49 -0.73 -5.83 6.98
CA GLU A 49 0.14 -6.90 7.45
C GLU A 49 -0.04 -8.16 6.57
N ILE A 50 1.04 -8.91 6.39
CA ILE A 50 1.11 -10.20 5.69
C ILE A 50 1.68 -11.21 6.67
N PHE A 51 0.97 -12.30 6.89
CA PHE A 51 1.41 -13.35 7.82
C PHE A 51 2.25 -14.45 7.15
N ARG A 52 2.39 -14.42 5.82
CA ARG A 52 3.03 -15.45 4.99
C ARG A 52 3.80 -14.82 3.83
N SER A 53 4.00 -15.61 2.77
CA SER A 53 4.46 -15.10 1.48
C SER A 53 3.43 -14.14 0.90
N GLU A 54 3.90 -12.99 0.44
CA GLU A 54 3.13 -12.08 -0.39
C GLU A 54 2.51 -12.82 -1.58
N THR A 55 1.18 -12.70 -1.71
CA THR A 55 0.43 -13.25 -2.84
C THR A 55 -0.16 -12.13 -3.70
N LEU A 56 -0.31 -12.36 -5.01
CA LEU A 56 -1.00 -11.44 -5.92
C LEU A 56 -2.42 -11.10 -5.46
N ARG A 57 -3.09 -12.02 -4.75
CA ARG A 57 -4.42 -11.79 -4.19
C ARG A 57 -4.40 -10.77 -3.06
N GLU A 58 -3.44 -10.84 -2.15
CA GLU A 58 -3.29 -9.86 -1.06
C GLU A 58 -2.99 -8.46 -1.61
N ILE A 59 -2.12 -8.38 -2.62
CA ILE A 59 -1.82 -7.11 -3.30
C ILE A 59 -3.08 -6.53 -3.93
N ILE A 60 -3.81 -7.33 -4.71
CA ILE A 60 -5.05 -6.87 -5.36
C ILE A 60 -6.11 -6.48 -4.33
N SER A 61 -6.22 -7.21 -3.22
CA SER A 61 -7.12 -6.85 -2.12
C SER A 61 -6.77 -5.49 -1.53
N LEU A 62 -5.48 -5.23 -1.28
CA LEU A 62 -4.99 -3.94 -0.80
C LEU A 62 -5.28 -2.82 -1.81
N LEU A 63 -4.98 -3.03 -3.09
CA LEU A 63 -5.21 -2.05 -4.14
C LEU A 63 -6.71 -1.74 -4.28
N CYS A 64 -7.57 -2.76 -4.36
CA CYS A 64 -9.03 -2.57 -4.41
C CYS A 64 -9.57 -1.82 -3.19
N SER A 65 -9.10 -2.16 -1.99
CA SER A 65 -9.51 -1.47 -0.76
C SER A 65 -9.09 0.00 -0.77
N THR A 66 -7.90 0.27 -1.32
CA THR A 66 -7.38 1.63 -1.47
C THR A 66 -8.20 2.45 -2.46
N ILE A 67 -8.57 1.85 -3.60
CA ILE A 67 -9.43 2.48 -4.61
C ILE A 67 -10.80 2.85 -4.01
N ARG A 68 -11.41 1.94 -3.23
CA ARG A 68 -12.69 2.22 -2.56
C ARG A 68 -12.54 3.34 -1.54
N ALA A 69 -11.49 3.30 -0.72
CA ALA A 69 -11.23 4.33 0.29
C ALA A 69 -10.95 5.71 -0.32
N SER A 70 -10.43 5.77 -1.55
CA SER A 70 -10.16 7.02 -2.26
C SER A 70 -11.35 7.53 -3.09
N ASN A 71 -12.56 6.99 -2.88
CA ASN A 71 -13.74 7.29 -3.71
C ASN A 71 -13.45 7.11 -5.22
N TYR A 72 -12.75 6.03 -5.57
CA TYR A 72 -12.36 5.70 -6.94
C TYR A 72 -11.34 6.64 -7.61
N ASN A 73 -10.77 7.60 -6.87
CA ASN A 73 -9.65 8.42 -7.33
C ASN A 73 -8.32 7.68 -7.16
N PHE A 74 -8.02 6.75 -8.08
CA PHE A 74 -6.78 5.97 -8.06
C PHE A 74 -5.75 6.52 -9.07
N PRO A 75 -4.43 6.42 -8.80
CA PRO A 75 -3.42 6.87 -9.74
C PRO A 75 -3.52 6.17 -11.10
N LYS A 76 -3.38 6.94 -12.18
CA LYS A 76 -3.35 6.43 -13.57
C LYS A 76 -2.18 5.48 -13.83
N CYS A 77 -1.10 5.59 -13.04
CA CYS A 77 0.06 4.73 -13.15
C CYS A 77 0.54 4.23 -11.78
N GLY A 78 0.78 2.92 -11.69
CA GLY A 78 1.37 2.25 -10.53
C GLY A 78 2.74 1.65 -10.84
N VAL A 79 3.56 1.48 -9.81
CA VAL A 79 4.86 0.80 -9.89
C VAL A 79 4.89 -0.32 -8.87
N TYR A 80 5.34 -1.50 -9.29
CA TYR A 80 5.45 -2.69 -8.43
C TYR A 80 6.61 -3.58 -8.88
N ASP A 81 7.38 -4.16 -7.96
CA ASP A 81 8.62 -4.89 -8.28
C ASP A 81 8.37 -6.13 -9.16
N ASP A 82 7.25 -6.82 -8.94
CA ASP A 82 6.76 -7.95 -9.75
C ASP A 82 5.54 -7.55 -10.61
N GLY A 83 5.58 -6.32 -11.15
CA GLY A 83 4.49 -5.72 -11.94
C GLY A 83 4.00 -6.58 -13.11
N CYS A 84 4.87 -7.38 -13.74
CA CYS A 84 4.46 -8.20 -14.89
C CYS A 84 3.43 -9.27 -14.52
N HIS A 85 3.64 -9.98 -13.41
CA HIS A 85 2.71 -11.01 -12.95
C HIS A 85 1.44 -10.38 -12.37
N LEU A 86 1.55 -9.21 -11.72
CA LEU A 86 0.38 -8.46 -11.27
C LEU A 86 -0.53 -8.08 -12.45
N VAL A 87 0.02 -7.52 -13.53
CA VAL A 87 -0.76 -7.13 -14.72
C VAL A 87 -1.37 -8.35 -15.41
N GLU A 88 -0.62 -9.42 -15.56
CA GLU A 88 -1.14 -10.68 -16.11
C GLU A 88 -2.30 -11.21 -15.27
N PHE A 89 -2.16 -11.22 -13.94
CA PHE A 89 -3.22 -11.64 -13.04
C PHE A 89 -4.46 -10.76 -13.17
N ILE A 90 -4.30 -9.43 -13.16
CA ILE A 90 -5.39 -8.46 -13.32
C ILE A 90 -6.12 -8.70 -14.65
N ARG A 91 -5.39 -8.88 -15.75
CA ARG A 91 -5.98 -9.13 -17.07
C ARG A 91 -6.72 -10.47 -17.14
N ASN A 92 -6.16 -11.51 -16.56
CA ASN A 92 -6.77 -12.84 -16.57
C ASN A 92 -8.01 -12.91 -15.66
N HIS A 93 -8.00 -12.20 -14.52
CA HIS A 93 -9.11 -12.22 -13.57
C HIS A 93 -10.21 -11.20 -13.89
N TYR A 94 -9.83 -10.01 -14.34
CA TYR A 94 -10.74 -8.88 -14.58
C TYR A 94 -10.88 -8.52 -16.05
N GLY A 95 -10.27 -9.27 -16.99
CA GLY A 95 -10.50 -9.10 -18.43
C GLY A 95 -11.89 -9.58 -18.88
N GLN A 96 -12.57 -10.39 -18.07
CA GLN A 96 -13.91 -10.90 -18.33
C GLN A 96 -14.96 -10.07 -17.56
N ASP A 97 -15.99 -9.60 -18.24
CA ASP A 97 -16.95 -8.61 -17.71
C ASP A 97 -17.71 -9.07 -16.45
N LEU A 98 -17.94 -10.39 -16.29
CA LEU A 98 -18.73 -10.95 -15.19
C LEU A 98 -18.10 -10.76 -13.80
N LYS A 99 -16.84 -10.33 -13.71
CA LYS A 99 -16.11 -10.17 -12.43
C LYS A 99 -15.72 -8.73 -12.10
N ARG A 100 -16.22 -7.75 -12.87
CA ARG A 100 -15.83 -6.34 -12.72
C ARG A 100 -16.73 -5.60 -11.73
N THR A 101 -16.13 -5.19 -10.61
CA THR A 101 -16.58 -4.08 -9.74
C THR A 101 -15.95 -2.77 -10.20
N SER A 102 -16.48 -1.61 -9.77
CA SER A 102 -15.88 -0.29 -10.03
C SER A 102 -14.40 -0.26 -9.64
N ALA A 103 -14.04 -0.82 -8.47
CA ALA A 103 -12.66 -0.88 -8.01
C ALA A 103 -11.75 -1.72 -8.94
N SER A 104 -12.23 -2.90 -9.34
CA SER A 104 -11.46 -3.75 -10.26
C SER A 104 -11.37 -3.18 -11.68
N THR A 105 -12.36 -2.39 -12.11
CA THR A 105 -12.32 -1.66 -13.39
C THR A 105 -11.25 -0.58 -13.35
N SER A 106 -11.23 0.26 -12.30
CA SER A 106 -10.16 1.25 -12.11
C SER A 106 -8.78 0.59 -12.04
N LEU A 107 -8.66 -0.56 -11.36
CA LEU A 107 -7.41 -1.31 -11.29
C LEU A 107 -6.99 -1.86 -12.66
N TYR A 108 -7.93 -2.37 -13.46
CA TYR A 108 -7.69 -2.88 -14.82
C TYR A 108 -7.22 -1.77 -15.77
N GLU A 109 -7.73 -0.55 -15.60
CA GLU A 109 -7.38 0.62 -16.42
C GLU A 109 -6.06 1.27 -16.02
N THR A 110 -5.56 0.99 -14.80
CA THR A 110 -4.30 1.53 -14.31
C THR A 110 -3.13 0.95 -15.09
N LYS A 111 -2.25 1.82 -15.59
CA LYS A 111 -0.99 1.38 -16.23
C LYS A 111 0.02 0.99 -15.15
N PHE A 112 0.56 -0.21 -15.20
CA PHE A 112 1.63 -0.62 -14.29
C PHE A 112 2.99 -0.65 -15.00
N SER A 113 4.04 -0.38 -14.24
CA SER A 113 5.43 -0.57 -14.63
C SER A 113 6.20 -1.26 -13.52
N VAL A 114 7.34 -1.88 -13.87
CA VAL A 114 8.24 -2.46 -12.87
C VAL A 114 9.13 -1.36 -12.29
N ASP A 115 9.47 -1.43 -11.00
CA ASP A 115 10.44 -0.49 -10.42
C ASP A 115 11.81 -0.55 -11.15
N ARG A 116 12.46 0.61 -11.31
CA ARG A 116 13.73 0.75 -12.02
C ARG A 116 14.85 -0.14 -11.50
N THR A 117 14.92 -0.40 -10.19
CA THR A 117 15.97 -1.27 -9.63
C THR A 117 15.70 -2.73 -9.95
N HIS A 118 14.43 -3.12 -9.87
CA HIS A 118 13.99 -4.49 -10.08
C HIS A 118 13.94 -4.87 -11.56
N PHE A 119 13.73 -3.91 -12.47
CA PHE A 119 13.56 -4.15 -13.91
C PHE A 119 14.73 -4.92 -14.56
N LYS A 120 15.95 -4.84 -14.02
CA LYS A 120 17.09 -5.61 -14.53
C LYS A 120 16.87 -7.13 -14.47
N GLY A 121 16.10 -7.61 -13.49
CA GLY A 121 15.75 -9.03 -13.33
C GLY A 121 14.62 -9.51 -14.27
N HIS A 122 13.95 -8.59 -14.95
CA HIS A 122 12.84 -8.87 -15.83
C HIS A 122 13.32 -9.07 -17.28
N VAL A 123 13.45 -10.35 -17.67
CA VAL A 123 14.05 -10.74 -18.95
C VAL A 123 13.03 -11.14 -20.03
N GLY A 124 11.77 -11.39 -19.65
CA GLY A 124 10.73 -11.82 -20.59
C GLY A 124 10.47 -10.79 -21.69
N ARG A 125 10.30 -11.24 -22.94
CA ARG A 125 10.08 -10.36 -24.11
C ARG A 125 8.91 -9.40 -23.88
N TRP A 126 7.79 -9.92 -23.41
CA TRP A 126 6.60 -9.12 -23.11
C TRP A 126 6.87 -8.13 -21.97
N CYS A 127 7.54 -8.56 -20.89
CA CYS A 127 7.86 -7.70 -19.76
C CYS A 127 8.76 -6.53 -20.18
N ARG A 128 9.80 -6.78 -20.99
CA ARG A 128 10.67 -5.71 -21.53
C ARG A 128 9.94 -4.73 -22.45
N ALA A 129 8.93 -5.19 -23.18
CA ALA A 129 8.15 -4.35 -24.07
C ALA A 129 7.11 -3.51 -23.31
N ASN A 130 6.44 -4.07 -22.30
CA ASN A 130 5.23 -3.48 -21.69
C ASN A 130 5.44 -2.93 -20.28
N MET A 131 6.42 -3.42 -19.53
CA MET A 131 6.64 -3.07 -18.12
C MET A 131 7.88 -2.20 -17.90
N ASN A 132 8.54 -1.77 -18.97
CA ASN A 132 9.78 -1.01 -18.90
C ASN A 132 9.53 0.41 -18.35
N PRO A 133 10.03 0.74 -17.14
CA PRO A 133 9.79 2.05 -16.53
C PRO A 133 10.48 3.20 -17.26
N TYR A 134 11.50 2.93 -18.09
CA TYR A 134 12.23 3.95 -18.85
C TYR A 134 11.49 4.36 -20.13
N LYS A 135 10.55 3.53 -20.61
CA LYS A 135 9.70 3.85 -21.77
C LYS A 135 8.38 4.51 -21.38
N ASN A 136 8.06 4.57 -20.08
CA ASN A 136 6.84 5.16 -19.59
C ASN A 136 7.08 6.64 -19.24
N GLU A 137 6.61 7.55 -20.09
CA GLU A 137 6.76 8.99 -19.93
C GLU A 137 6.18 9.51 -18.60
N MET A 138 5.13 8.88 -18.08
CA MET A 138 4.52 9.25 -16.78
C MET A 138 5.47 9.05 -15.60
N LEU A 139 6.54 8.27 -15.79
CA LEU A 139 7.53 7.99 -14.75
C LEU A 139 8.78 8.85 -14.91
N ASN A 140 8.90 9.71 -15.92
CA ASN A 140 10.07 10.56 -16.08
C ASN A 140 10.25 11.50 -14.86
N GLY A 141 11.44 11.52 -14.27
CA GLY A 141 11.73 12.24 -13.02
C GLY A 141 11.02 11.71 -11.76
N ILE A 142 10.17 10.69 -11.87
CA ILE A 142 9.44 10.12 -10.73
C ILE A 142 10.30 9.12 -9.97
N ASN A 143 10.26 9.18 -8.64
CA ASN A 143 10.93 8.22 -7.77
C ASN A 143 10.15 6.89 -7.71
N THR A 144 10.56 5.92 -8.53
CA THR A 144 9.95 4.58 -8.56
C THR A 144 10.32 3.71 -7.35
N GLN A 145 11.41 4.06 -6.64
CA GLN A 145 11.98 3.31 -5.51
C GLN A 145 11.44 3.78 -4.15
N ALA A 146 10.30 4.47 -4.14
CA ALA A 146 9.78 5.09 -2.94
C ALA A 146 9.45 4.06 -1.84
N ALA A 147 8.95 2.88 -2.23
CA ALA A 147 8.64 1.79 -1.33
C ALA A 147 9.91 1.21 -0.68
N GLU A 148 10.95 0.92 -1.46
CA GLU A 148 12.23 0.40 -0.94
C GLU A 148 12.89 1.39 0.02
N GLN A 149 12.84 2.68 -0.31
CA GLN A 149 13.35 3.75 0.54
C GLN A 149 12.55 3.89 1.83
N LEU A 150 11.22 3.67 1.79
CA LEU A 150 10.39 3.58 2.98
C LEU A 150 10.75 2.35 3.82
N PHE A 151 10.86 1.17 3.22
CA PHE A 151 11.17 -0.06 3.95
C PHE A 151 12.56 -0.05 4.56
N SER A 152 13.53 0.60 3.92
CA SER A 152 14.84 0.88 4.52
C SER A 152 14.71 1.70 5.82
N TRP A 153 13.79 2.66 5.86
CA TRP A 153 13.48 3.41 7.08
C TRP A 153 12.75 2.55 8.13
N VAL A 154 11.74 1.77 7.72
CA VAL A 154 10.99 0.84 8.60
C VAL A 154 11.91 -0.20 9.25
N LYS A 155 12.96 -0.65 8.55
CA LYS A 155 13.94 -1.60 9.07
C LYS A 155 14.62 -1.14 10.37
N ASN A 156 14.70 0.17 10.62
CA ASN A 156 15.24 0.70 11.88
C ASN A 156 14.35 0.38 13.10
N TYR A 157 13.09 0.01 12.88
CA TYR A 157 12.12 -0.35 13.90
C TYR A 157 11.94 -1.86 14.03
N ALA A 158 12.84 -2.64 13.41
CA ALA A 158 12.68 -4.08 13.28
C ALA A 158 12.53 -4.80 14.62
N ASN A 159 13.39 -4.48 15.59
CA ASN A 159 13.37 -5.11 16.90
C ASN A 159 12.02 -4.90 17.61
N ILE A 160 11.45 -3.68 17.52
CA ILE A 160 10.16 -3.37 18.10
C ILE A 160 9.07 -4.15 17.37
N LEU A 161 9.00 -4.03 16.05
CA LEU A 161 8.00 -4.71 15.23
C LEU A 161 8.01 -6.24 15.44
N SER A 162 9.19 -6.86 15.64
CA SER A 162 9.29 -8.30 15.90
C SER A 162 8.76 -8.74 17.26
N SER A 163 8.66 -7.81 18.21
CA SER A 163 8.14 -8.09 19.55
C SER A 163 6.62 -7.89 19.66
N LEU A 164 6.01 -7.23 18.67
CA LEU A 164 4.58 -6.95 18.65
C LEU A 164 3.80 -8.14 18.10
N GLY A 165 2.72 -8.52 18.81
CA GLY A 165 1.75 -9.48 18.29
C GLY A 165 0.85 -8.88 17.21
N TRP A 166 0.15 -9.75 16.48
CA TRP A 166 -0.75 -9.41 15.36
C TRP A 166 -1.83 -8.35 15.69
N ARG A 167 -2.22 -8.20 16.95
CA ARG A 167 -3.18 -7.17 17.39
C ARG A 167 -2.54 -5.78 17.51
N ARG A 168 -1.27 -5.74 17.92
CA ARG A 168 -0.55 -4.49 18.27
C ARG A 168 0.21 -3.94 17.07
N MET A 169 0.70 -4.82 16.20
CA MET A 169 1.50 -4.44 15.05
C MET A 169 0.75 -3.48 14.08
N PRO A 170 -0.51 -3.71 13.68
CA PRO A 170 -1.23 -2.78 12.80
C PRO A 170 -1.40 -1.38 13.41
N ILE A 171 -1.68 -1.30 14.71
CA ILE A 171 -1.83 -0.04 15.44
C ILE A 171 -0.49 0.72 15.47
N TYR A 172 0.60 0.02 15.77
CA TYR A 172 1.94 0.59 15.77
C TYR A 172 2.33 1.10 14.38
N LEU A 173 2.08 0.31 13.33
CA LEU A 173 2.36 0.69 11.95
C LEU A 173 1.53 1.90 11.52
N LEU A 174 0.25 1.97 11.91
CA LEU A 174 -0.61 3.12 11.64
C LEU A 174 0.01 4.41 12.21
N LEU A 175 0.42 4.39 13.49
CA LEU A 175 1.08 5.53 14.11
C LEU A 175 2.42 5.86 13.45
N LEU A 176 3.24 4.84 13.19
CA LEU A 176 4.56 4.98 12.61
C LEU A 176 4.48 5.63 11.22
N PHE A 177 3.57 5.16 10.37
CA PHE A 177 3.33 5.71 9.04
C PHE A 177 2.66 7.08 9.08
N HIS A 178 1.73 7.31 10.01
CA HIS A 178 1.15 8.64 10.20
C HIS A 178 2.22 9.67 10.55
N TYR A 179 3.07 9.36 11.54
CA TYR A 179 4.20 10.21 11.90
C TYR A 179 5.15 10.44 10.71
N LYS A 180 5.42 9.38 9.93
CA LYS A 180 6.25 9.50 8.73
C LYS A 180 5.65 10.45 7.70
N ASN A 181 4.35 10.38 7.49
CA ASN A 181 3.63 11.24 6.57
C ASN A 181 3.69 12.70 7.03
N LEU A 182 3.49 12.96 8.33
CA LEU A 182 3.64 14.30 8.91
C LEU A 182 5.04 14.87 8.69
N GLU A 183 6.10 14.08 8.94
CA GLU A 183 7.49 14.48 8.66
C GLU A 183 7.68 14.87 7.19
N ARG A 184 7.08 14.09 6.26
CA ARG A 184 7.18 14.34 4.81
C ARG A 184 6.41 15.58 4.37
N MET A 185 5.27 15.83 5.00
CA MET A 185 4.45 17.02 4.72
C MET A 185 4.94 18.27 5.46
N SER A 186 6.00 18.16 6.27
CA SER A 186 6.49 19.24 7.13
C SER A 186 5.42 19.76 8.11
N ILE A 187 4.48 18.90 8.50
CA ILE A 187 3.44 19.19 9.49
C ILE A 187 3.96 18.77 10.87
N ARG A 188 3.89 19.67 11.86
CA ARG A 188 4.24 19.32 13.23
C ARG A 188 3.19 18.37 13.81
N PRO A 189 3.56 17.24 14.44
CA PRO A 189 2.60 16.32 15.02
C PRO A 189 1.65 16.96 16.02
N THR A 190 2.12 17.92 16.81
CA THR A 190 1.30 18.67 17.78
C THR A 190 0.16 19.44 17.14
N HIS A 191 0.30 19.87 15.89
CA HIS A 191 -0.76 20.60 15.18
C HIS A 191 -1.82 19.64 14.60
N ALA A 192 -1.44 18.40 14.26
CA ALA A 192 -2.36 17.43 13.69
C ALA A 192 -3.44 16.96 14.68
N PHE A 193 -3.10 16.84 15.97
CA PHE A 193 -4.07 16.45 17.01
C PHE A 193 -5.19 17.48 17.21
N ASN A 194 -4.89 18.77 17.02
CA ASN A 194 -5.89 19.84 17.16
C ASN A 194 -6.87 19.89 15.98
N ILE A 195 -6.45 19.45 14.79
CA ILE A 195 -7.30 19.41 13.59
C ILE A 195 -8.35 18.30 13.71
N ALA A 196 -7.98 17.15 14.29
CA ALA A 196 -8.91 16.03 14.47
C ALA A 196 -10.03 16.35 15.47
N SER A 197 -9.83 17.31 16.38
CA SER A 197 -10.82 17.71 17.38
C SER A 197 -11.86 18.69 16.83
N SER A 198 -11.58 19.36 15.71
CA SER A 198 -12.49 20.34 15.10
C SER A 198 -13.38 19.77 14.00
N VAL A 199 -13.15 18.53 13.55
CA VAL A 199 -14.00 17.89 12.53
C VAL A 199 -14.97 16.96 13.25
N PRO A 200 -16.29 17.26 13.26
CA PRO A 200 -17.27 16.35 13.85
C PRO A 200 -17.19 15.01 13.13
N PHE A 201 -16.88 13.95 13.88
CA PHE A 201 -16.91 12.59 13.37
C PHE A 201 -18.38 12.21 13.14
N THR A 202 -18.88 12.44 11.92
CA THR A 202 -20.10 11.80 11.46
C THR A 202 -19.72 10.40 11.00
N PRO A 203 -20.15 9.33 11.70
CA PRO A 203 -19.93 7.97 11.22
C PRO A 203 -20.76 7.78 9.95
N THR A 204 -20.15 8.06 8.80
CA THR A 204 -20.73 7.71 7.51
C THR A 204 -20.58 6.20 7.39
N VAL A 205 -21.57 5.45 7.90
CA VAL A 205 -21.75 4.04 7.57
C VAL A 205 -22.01 4.03 6.07
N SER A 206 -20.96 3.80 5.28
CA SER A 206 -21.11 3.88 3.83
C SER A 206 -22.05 2.77 3.38
N LEU A 207 -23.20 3.17 2.85
CA LEU A 207 -24.08 2.39 1.97
C LEU A 207 -23.37 2.04 0.63
N ALA A 208 -22.07 1.75 0.66
CA ALA A 208 -21.22 1.56 -0.51
C ALA A 208 -21.59 0.31 -1.33
N HIS A 209 -22.37 -0.62 -0.79
CA HIS A 209 -22.84 -1.78 -1.56
C HIS A 209 -23.98 -1.45 -2.53
N ALA A 210 -24.81 -0.43 -2.25
CA ALA A 210 -25.89 -0.04 -3.17
C ALA A 210 -25.36 0.82 -4.34
N ALA A 211 -24.34 1.65 -4.08
CA ALA A 211 -23.75 2.58 -5.04
C ALA A 211 -22.96 1.89 -6.18
N ASP A 212 -22.42 0.70 -5.92
CA ASP A 212 -21.66 -0.05 -6.94
C ASP A 212 -22.54 -0.50 -8.12
N THR A 213 -23.83 -0.77 -7.90
CA THR A 213 -24.76 -1.17 -8.96
C THR A 213 -25.12 -0.02 -9.91
N GLU A 214 -25.30 1.20 -9.38
CA GLU A 214 -25.70 2.38 -10.15
C GLU A 214 -24.52 3.00 -10.91
N GLN A 215 -23.30 2.94 -10.37
CA GLN A 215 -22.11 3.41 -11.10
C GLN A 215 -21.74 2.50 -12.27
N VAL A 216 -21.95 1.18 -12.14
CA VAL A 216 -21.68 0.22 -13.22
C VAL A 216 -22.61 0.43 -14.42
N SER A 217 -23.87 0.82 -14.20
CA SER A 217 -24.80 1.14 -15.31
C SER A 217 -24.40 2.41 -16.05
N LYS A 218 -24.10 3.50 -15.32
CA LYS A 218 -23.62 4.78 -15.89
C LYS A 218 -22.31 4.62 -16.67
N TYR A 219 -21.40 3.76 -16.19
CA TYR A 219 -20.13 3.49 -16.87
C TYR A 219 -20.29 2.71 -18.18
N LYS A 220 -21.18 1.70 -18.22
CA LYS A 220 -21.52 0.97 -19.46
C LYS A 220 -22.11 1.89 -20.54
N GLU A 221 -22.83 2.92 -20.13
CA GLU A 221 -23.43 3.90 -21.03
C GLU A 221 -22.37 4.87 -21.61
N GLN A 222 -21.42 5.34 -20.79
CA GLN A 222 -20.29 6.15 -21.28
C GLN A 222 -19.34 5.39 -22.21
N GLN A 223 -19.14 4.08 -21.99
CA GLN A 223 -18.30 3.25 -22.86
C GLN A 223 -18.95 2.96 -24.23
N LYS A 224 -20.28 2.98 -24.33
CA LYS A 224 -20.97 2.94 -25.63
C LYS A 224 -20.73 4.20 -26.47
N GLN A 225 -20.54 5.35 -25.82
CA GLN A 225 -20.33 6.64 -26.49
C GLN A 225 -18.87 6.86 -26.93
N LYS A 226 -17.89 6.23 -26.29
CA LYS A 226 -16.45 6.39 -26.62
C LYS A 226 -15.94 5.57 -27.81
N LYS A 227 -16.80 4.80 -28.50
CA LYS A 227 -16.40 3.98 -29.67
C LYS A 227 -16.36 4.73 -31.02
N ALA A 228 -16.46 6.06 -31.02
CA ALA A 228 -16.36 6.85 -32.24
C ALA A 228 -15.51 8.11 -32.03
N PHE A 229 -14.18 7.99 -32.13
CA PHE A 229 -13.31 9.14 -32.41
C PHE A 229 -12.04 8.68 -33.14
N PRO A 230 -11.69 9.28 -34.29
CA PRO A 230 -10.44 9.02 -35.00
C PRO A 230 -9.26 9.75 -34.34
N LEU A 231 -8.09 9.10 -34.33
CA LEU A 231 -6.82 9.71 -33.94
C LEU A 231 -6.34 10.67 -35.04
N THR A 232 -6.07 11.92 -34.67
CA THR A 232 -5.16 12.81 -35.42
C THR A 232 -3.91 13.05 -34.58
N THR A 233 -2.76 12.90 -35.23
CA THR A 233 -1.43 13.21 -34.72
C THR A 233 -1.06 14.61 -35.18
N ASP A 234 -0.62 15.47 -34.27
CA ASP A 234 0.29 16.56 -34.61
C ASP A 234 1.22 16.86 -33.43
N GLU A 235 2.52 16.79 -33.74
CA GLU A 235 3.64 17.18 -32.89
C GLU A 235 3.98 18.65 -33.16
N THR A 236 4.28 19.44 -32.13
CA THR A 236 5.32 20.49 -32.25
C THR A 236 5.81 21.01 -30.89
N SER A 237 7.13 20.89 -30.76
CA SER A 237 8.13 21.54 -29.90
C SER A 237 7.76 22.68 -28.94
N CYS A 238 8.40 22.69 -27.76
CA CYS A 238 8.99 23.91 -27.20
C CYS A 238 10.17 23.61 -26.25
N THR A 239 11.22 24.42 -26.36
CA THR A 239 12.59 24.27 -25.84
C THR A 239 12.86 25.08 -24.57
N LYS A 240 13.76 24.53 -23.74
CA LYS A 240 14.79 25.15 -22.86
C LYS A 240 14.41 26.29 -21.90
N LEU A 241 14.80 26.12 -20.63
CA LEU A 241 15.53 27.11 -19.84
C LEU A 241 16.14 26.46 -18.59
N GLU A 242 17.48 26.40 -18.55
CA GLU A 242 18.29 26.21 -17.34
C GLU A 242 19.01 27.52 -17.07
N THR A 243 19.01 28.01 -15.83
CA THR A 243 20.20 28.27 -15.00
C THR A 243 19.79 29.02 -13.73
N GLU A 244 20.21 28.50 -12.57
CA GLU A 244 20.85 29.28 -11.50
C GLU A 244 21.24 28.33 -10.35
N ILE A 245 22.53 28.01 -10.27
CA ILE A 245 23.17 27.37 -9.12
C ILE A 245 24.17 28.37 -8.56
N GLY A 246 23.82 28.99 -7.44
CA GLY A 246 24.71 29.76 -6.60
C GLY A 246 24.12 29.82 -5.21
N VAL A 247 24.96 29.62 -4.18
CA VAL A 247 24.64 29.70 -2.74
C VAL A 247 24.04 28.44 -2.08
N LYS A 248 24.80 27.33 -2.04
CA LYS A 248 24.53 26.23 -1.07
C LYS A 248 25.81 25.56 -0.56
N GLN A 249 26.58 26.21 0.32
CA GLN A 249 27.59 25.48 1.10
C GLN A 249 27.73 25.82 2.59
N GLN A 250 27.11 26.90 3.11
CA GLN A 250 27.11 27.17 4.56
C GLN A 250 25.81 26.82 5.30
N VAL A 251 24.68 26.66 4.59
CA VAL A 251 23.37 26.30 5.19
C VAL A 251 23.27 24.79 5.53
N SER A 252 24.19 23.95 5.06
CA SER A 252 24.08 22.48 5.20
C SER A 252 24.42 21.97 6.60
N LYS A 253 25.40 22.56 7.29
CA LYS A 253 25.88 22.08 8.61
C LYS A 253 24.92 22.43 9.76
N GLN A 254 24.33 23.62 9.77
CA GLN A 254 23.29 23.98 10.75
C GLN A 254 21.97 23.23 10.54
N LYS A 255 21.59 22.93 9.28
CA LYS A 255 20.43 22.08 9.00
C LYS A 255 20.63 20.66 9.50
N GLN A 256 21.85 20.10 9.43
CA GLN A 256 22.14 18.75 9.91
C GLN A 256 22.08 18.64 11.45
N SER A 257 22.58 19.62 12.21
CA SER A 257 22.54 19.56 13.69
C SER A 257 21.13 19.74 14.25
N LYS A 258 20.33 20.67 13.69
CA LYS A 258 18.90 20.83 14.04
C LYS A 258 18.08 19.58 13.68
N LYS A 259 18.35 18.96 12.53
CA LYS A 259 17.68 17.71 12.10
C LYS A 259 18.04 16.51 12.99
N LYS A 260 19.24 16.49 13.59
CA LYS A 260 19.67 15.43 14.51
C LYS A 260 19.02 15.56 15.90
N LYS A 261 18.91 16.77 16.45
CA LYS A 261 18.20 17.02 17.73
C LYS A 261 16.69 16.79 17.62
N PHE A 262 16.06 17.19 16.51
CA PHE A 262 14.62 16.96 16.27
C PHE A 262 14.27 15.47 16.23
N LYS A 263 15.09 14.65 15.55
CA LYS A 263 14.89 13.19 15.46
C LYS A 263 14.85 12.45 16.80
N VAL A 264 15.58 12.90 17.82
CA VAL A 264 15.66 12.20 19.11
C VAL A 264 14.43 12.53 19.98
N ALA A 265 13.99 13.79 20.00
CA ALA A 265 12.83 14.21 20.78
C ALA A 265 11.53 13.56 20.28
N ASP A 266 11.37 13.40 18.97
CA ASP A 266 10.18 12.76 18.40
C ASP A 266 10.16 11.24 18.62
N MET A 267 11.32 10.57 18.65
CA MET A 267 11.39 9.13 18.91
C MET A 267 10.90 8.78 20.32
N ASN A 268 11.28 9.58 21.33
CA ASN A 268 10.77 9.41 22.69
C ASN A 268 9.26 9.64 22.75
N THR A 269 8.76 10.61 21.97
CA THR A 269 7.32 10.89 21.87
C THR A 269 6.56 9.71 21.28
N ILE A 270 7.05 9.12 20.19
CA ILE A 270 6.48 7.92 19.59
C ILE A 270 6.52 6.76 20.58
N GLN A 271 7.65 6.53 21.25
CA GLN A 271 7.76 5.47 22.26
C GLN A 271 6.78 5.66 23.42
N ASN A 272 6.59 6.89 23.90
CA ASN A 272 5.63 7.19 24.95
C ASN A 272 4.18 6.99 24.48
N LEU A 273 3.84 7.41 23.26
CA LEU A 273 2.52 7.18 22.67
C LEU A 273 2.25 5.69 22.51
N VAL A 274 3.23 4.93 22.01
CA VAL A 274 3.15 3.47 21.86
C VAL A 274 2.92 2.82 23.22
N LYS A 275 3.72 3.17 24.23
CA LYS A 275 3.56 2.66 25.60
C LYS A 275 2.16 2.95 26.15
N LYS A 276 1.66 4.17 25.97
CA LYS A 276 0.31 4.55 26.40
C LYS A 276 -0.77 3.76 25.66
N MET A 277 -0.60 3.49 24.38
CA MET A 277 -1.51 2.63 23.63
C MET A 277 -1.44 1.17 24.07
N GLU A 278 -0.26 0.65 24.39
CA GLU A 278 -0.09 -0.70 24.95
C GLU A 278 -0.82 -0.83 26.28
N GLU A 279 -0.73 0.16 27.16
CA GLU A 279 -1.47 0.21 28.41
C GLU A 279 -2.99 0.16 28.18
N LEU A 280 -3.49 0.90 27.19
CA LEU A 280 -4.91 0.89 26.82
C LEU A 280 -5.37 -0.45 26.24
N VAL A 281 -4.60 -1.04 25.31
CA VAL A 281 -4.90 -2.35 24.72
C VAL A 281 -4.90 -3.43 25.80
N ASN A 282 -3.90 -3.44 26.68
CA ASN A 282 -3.82 -4.39 27.80
C ASN A 282 -4.99 -4.23 28.77
N LYS A 283 -5.47 -3.00 28.98
CA LYS A 283 -6.64 -2.71 29.83
C LYS A 283 -7.92 -3.27 29.21
N GLU A 284 -8.11 -3.14 27.89
CA GLU A 284 -9.27 -3.72 27.19
C GLU A 284 -9.21 -5.25 27.13
N GLU A 285 -8.06 -5.86 26.84
CA GLU A 285 -7.93 -7.33 26.86
C GLU A 285 -8.25 -7.92 28.25
N LYS A 286 -7.80 -7.26 29.32
CA LYS A 286 -8.17 -7.65 30.70
C LYS A 286 -9.68 -7.53 30.95
N LYS A 287 -10.37 -6.55 30.36
CA LYS A 287 -11.83 -6.42 30.46
C LYS A 287 -12.53 -7.54 29.71
N GLU A 288 -12.11 -7.87 28.49
CA GLU A 288 -12.66 -8.97 27.71
C GLU A 288 -12.54 -10.33 28.43
N ILE A 289 -11.36 -10.61 29.00
CA ILE A 289 -11.13 -11.84 29.79
C ILE A 289 -12.07 -11.88 31.00
N ARG A 290 -12.21 -10.78 31.74
CA ARG A 290 -13.14 -10.69 32.88
C ARG A 290 -14.60 -10.91 32.45
N GLN A 291 -15.00 -10.39 31.29
CA GLN A 291 -16.34 -10.61 30.75
C GLN A 291 -16.57 -12.06 30.33
N ARG A 292 -15.58 -12.71 29.69
CA ARG A 292 -15.65 -14.12 29.33
C ARG A 292 -15.79 -15.01 30.55
N ASN A 293 -14.94 -14.83 31.56
CA ASN A 293 -15.00 -15.60 32.80
C ASN A 293 -16.33 -15.39 33.55
N ARG A 294 -16.93 -14.20 33.47
CA ARG A 294 -18.28 -13.94 34.01
C ARG A 294 -19.38 -14.69 33.25
N LYS A 295 -19.27 -14.80 31.92
CA LYS A 295 -20.23 -15.56 31.10
C LYS A 295 -20.13 -17.06 31.39
N GLU A 296 -18.92 -17.59 31.51
CA GLU A 296 -18.67 -19.00 31.85
C GLU A 296 -19.21 -19.35 33.25
N ARG A 297 -19.03 -18.47 34.25
CA ARG A 297 -19.63 -18.66 35.59
C ARG A 297 -21.16 -18.57 35.61
N LYS A 298 -21.75 -17.89 34.64
CA LYS A 298 -23.21 -17.71 34.52
C LYS A 298 -23.86 -18.78 33.63
N GLN A 299 -23.10 -19.62 32.92
CA GLN A 299 -23.68 -20.78 32.28
C GLN A 299 -24.07 -21.77 33.38
N PRO A 300 -25.37 -21.98 33.66
CA PRO A 300 -25.77 -22.98 34.63
C PRO A 300 -25.24 -24.34 34.18
N ALA A 301 -24.79 -25.16 35.13
CA ALA A 301 -24.38 -26.53 34.89
C ALA A 301 -25.56 -27.35 34.31
N ARG A 302 -25.76 -27.26 32.99
CA ARG A 302 -26.80 -27.98 32.24
C ARG A 302 -26.26 -29.34 31.78
N ILE A 303 -25.71 -30.13 32.70
CA ILE A 303 -25.26 -31.53 32.53
C ILE A 303 -25.25 -32.08 33.98
N ASN A 304 -26.09 -32.98 34.48
CA ASN A 304 -26.58 -34.27 33.99
C ASN A 304 -27.87 -34.62 34.77
N ASN A 305 -29.03 -34.69 34.11
CA ASN A 305 -30.24 -35.32 34.70
C ASN A 305 -31.06 -36.07 33.63
N GLN A 306 -30.41 -36.67 32.63
CA GLN A 306 -31.05 -37.50 31.59
C GLN A 306 -30.52 -38.94 31.56
N GLN A 307 -30.17 -39.50 32.71
CA GLN A 307 -29.94 -40.94 32.87
C GLN A 307 -30.61 -41.42 34.16
N GLN A 308 -31.95 -41.50 34.15
CA GLN A 308 -32.76 -42.36 35.00
C GLN A 308 -33.96 -42.84 34.18
#